data_AF-A0A918I501-F1
#
_entry.id   AF-A0A918I501-F1
#
_cell.length_a   1.000
_cell.length_b   1.000
_cell.length_c   1.000
_cell.angle_alpha   90.00
_cell.angle_beta   90.00
_cell.angle_gamma   90.00
#
_symmetry.space_group_name_H-M   'P 1'
#
loop_
_entity.id
_entity.type
_entity.pdbx_description
1 polymer ?
#
loop_
_entity_poly.entity_id
_entity_poly.type
_entity_poly.pdbx_seq_one_letter_code
_entity_poly.pdbx_strand_id
1 'polypeptide(L)'
;MVVADDRFRAPYRASGTAVGAITALIQRSIPDAAVVNRAVDAAIGPRVFDIEGDPWAAVTEIAHAIGAEVYTDADGTFIIAELPDPLTTTPVWTIAAGEGGAYIQASRGMSADGVKNGWLIRGENSEANVAPVSALVVDNDPTSPTYWDGPFGRRPGFYSSATIISSGAATAAGTLRLRASVAPNASADISALPNPALEPGDVLRVLYPDGTAELHQAQGFSLDLDVGGSFVIQTISAKEGT
;
A
#
# COMPACT_ATOMS: atom_id res chain seq x y z
N MET A 1 -10.97 13.09 7.82
CA MET A 1 -10.52 13.56 6.48
C MET A 1 -11.77 13.82 5.68
N VAL A 2 -11.88 14.97 4.99
CA VAL A 2 -13.13 15.48 4.40
C VAL A 2 -13.92 14.42 3.61
N VAL A 3 -13.25 13.58 2.81
CA VAL A 3 -13.90 12.51 2.03
C VAL A 3 -14.51 11.42 2.91
N ALA A 4 -13.85 11.02 4.01
CA ALA A 4 -14.36 10.03 4.95
C ALA A 4 -15.50 10.58 5.84
N ASP A 5 -15.47 11.90 6.09
CA ASP A 5 -16.43 12.59 6.95
C ASP A 5 -17.75 12.88 6.20
N ASP A 6 -17.72 13.06 4.87
CA ASP A 6 -18.90 13.24 4.00
C ASP A 6 -19.61 11.91 3.69
N ARG A 7 -20.18 11.28 4.72
CA ARG A 7 -20.90 9.99 4.65
C ARG A 7 -22.00 9.99 3.60
N PHE A 8 -22.23 8.83 2.99
CA PHE A 8 -23.27 8.66 1.97
C PHE A 8 -24.66 8.98 2.54
N ARG A 9 -25.38 9.92 1.92
CA ARG A 9 -26.77 10.30 2.29
C ARG A 9 -27.83 9.53 1.50
N ALA A 10 -27.41 8.77 0.51
CA ALA A 10 -28.20 7.86 -0.30
C ALA A 10 -27.28 6.73 -0.77
N PRO A 11 -27.82 5.55 -1.14
CA PRO A 11 -27.01 4.48 -1.71
C PRO A 11 -26.17 4.98 -2.91
N TYR A 12 -24.88 4.69 -2.89
CA TYR A 12 -23.95 5.13 -3.94
C TYR A 12 -23.51 3.94 -4.79
N ARG A 13 -23.81 3.98 -6.09
CA ARG A 13 -23.38 2.93 -7.03
C ARG A 13 -22.09 3.35 -7.75
N ALA A 14 -21.00 2.67 -7.47
CA ALA A 14 -19.76 2.75 -8.23
C ALA A 14 -19.78 1.73 -9.38
N SER A 15 -19.32 2.14 -10.56
CA SER A 15 -19.21 1.28 -11.75
C SER A 15 -18.26 1.93 -12.77
N GLY A 16 -17.93 1.23 -13.85
CA GLY A 16 -17.00 1.74 -14.88
C GLY A 16 -15.57 1.32 -14.57
N THR A 17 -14.62 2.25 -14.75
CA THR A 17 -13.21 1.99 -14.42
C THR A 17 -12.89 2.35 -12.97
N ALA A 18 -11.87 1.72 -12.39
CA ALA A 18 -11.46 1.96 -11.02
C ALA A 18 -11.06 3.42 -10.80
N VAL A 19 -10.22 3.98 -11.67
CA VAL A 19 -9.76 5.37 -11.60
C VAL A 19 -10.93 6.34 -11.73
N GLY A 20 -11.85 6.09 -12.68
CA GLY A 20 -13.04 6.92 -12.85
C GLY A 20 -13.96 6.90 -11.63
N ALA A 21 -14.19 5.72 -11.05
CA ALA A 21 -15.04 5.56 -9.87
C ALA A 21 -14.41 6.18 -8.60
N ILE A 22 -13.09 6.04 -8.41
CA ILE A 22 -12.34 6.69 -7.33
C ILE A 22 -12.42 8.21 -7.46
N THR A 23 -12.14 8.74 -8.66
CA THR A 23 -12.18 10.17 -8.93
C THR A 23 -13.56 10.76 -8.63
N ALA A 24 -14.62 10.10 -9.08
CA ALA A 24 -16.00 10.52 -8.81
C ALA A 24 -16.34 10.51 -7.30
N LEU A 25 -15.85 9.51 -6.55
CA LEU A 25 -16.05 9.44 -5.10
C LEU A 25 -15.35 10.58 -4.35
N ILE A 26 -14.11 10.89 -4.72
CA ILE A 26 -13.33 11.99 -4.12
C ILE A 26 -13.99 13.33 -4.47
N GLN A 27 -14.32 13.54 -5.75
CA GLN A 27 -14.90 14.79 -6.24
C GLN A 27 -16.34 15.02 -5.76
N ARG A 28 -17.03 13.98 -5.29
CA ARG A 28 -18.32 14.16 -4.60
C ARG A 28 -18.19 15.05 -3.36
N SER A 29 -17.11 14.86 -2.59
CA SER A 29 -16.87 15.60 -1.35
C SER A 29 -16.00 16.84 -1.55
N ILE A 30 -15.11 16.81 -2.56
CA ILE A 30 -14.20 17.91 -2.90
C ILE A 30 -14.23 18.13 -4.43
N PRO A 31 -15.16 18.95 -4.96
CA PRO A 31 -15.40 19.07 -6.40
C PRO A 31 -14.17 19.38 -7.26
N ASP A 32 -13.26 20.21 -6.75
CA ASP A 32 -12.05 20.65 -7.46
C ASP A 32 -10.80 19.83 -7.09
N ALA A 33 -10.98 18.66 -6.45
CA ALA A 33 -9.86 17.79 -6.09
C ALA A 33 -9.08 17.36 -7.34
N ALA A 34 -7.77 17.62 -7.30
CA ALA A 34 -6.83 17.08 -8.27
C ALA A 34 -6.59 15.59 -7.97
N VAL A 35 -6.82 14.74 -8.97
CA VAL A 35 -6.59 13.29 -8.87
C VAL A 35 -5.62 12.90 -9.98
N VAL A 36 -4.48 12.32 -9.59
CA VAL A 36 -3.44 11.85 -10.51
C VAL A 36 -3.36 10.33 -10.43
N ASN A 37 -3.50 9.68 -11.58
CA ASN A 37 -3.35 8.24 -11.70
C ASN A 37 -1.92 7.87 -12.13
N ARG A 38 -1.27 7.02 -11.35
CA ARG A 38 0.02 6.37 -11.63
C ARG A 38 -0.12 4.84 -11.75
N ALA A 39 -1.33 4.28 -11.65
CA ALA A 39 -1.61 2.84 -11.73
C ALA A 39 -2.23 2.44 -13.08
N VAL A 40 -2.24 1.14 -13.38
CA VAL A 40 -2.98 0.60 -14.54
C VAL A 40 -4.48 0.58 -14.24
N ASP A 41 -5.26 1.36 -14.98
CA ASP A 41 -6.72 1.40 -14.81
C ASP A 41 -7.38 0.15 -15.39
N ALA A 42 -8.48 -0.29 -14.77
CA ALA A 42 -9.27 -1.43 -15.22
C ALA A 42 -10.74 -1.29 -14.83
N ALA A 43 -11.60 -2.03 -15.53
CA ALA A 43 -13.02 -2.09 -15.20
C ALA A 43 -13.26 -2.80 -13.87
N ILE A 44 -14.18 -2.27 -13.07
CA ILE A 44 -14.65 -2.88 -11.83
C ILE A 44 -16.05 -3.45 -12.00
N GLY A 45 -16.36 -4.47 -11.20
CA GLY A 45 -17.74 -4.89 -11.00
C GLY A 45 -18.56 -3.76 -10.35
N PRO A 46 -19.81 -3.52 -10.80
CA PRO A 46 -20.69 -2.56 -10.15
C PRO A 46 -20.85 -2.89 -8.65
N ARG A 47 -20.75 -1.87 -7.80
CA ARG A 47 -20.87 -2.01 -6.36
C ARG A 47 -21.71 -0.89 -5.79
N VAL A 48 -22.72 -1.25 -4.99
CA VAL A 48 -23.52 -0.31 -4.21
C VAL A 48 -22.94 -0.23 -2.81
N PHE A 49 -22.65 0.99 -2.38
CA PHE A 49 -22.29 1.33 -1.00
C PHE A 49 -23.51 1.89 -0.29
N ASP A 50 -23.73 1.40 0.93
CA ASP A 50 -24.91 1.74 1.72
C ASP A 50 -24.90 3.19 2.20
N ILE A 51 -26.10 3.68 2.54
CA ILE A 51 -26.26 4.93 3.29
C ILE A 51 -25.44 4.87 4.59
N GLU A 52 -24.92 6.00 5.04
CA GLU A 52 -24.03 6.12 6.20
C GLU A 52 -22.65 5.45 6.03
N GLY A 53 -22.42 4.78 4.90
CA GLY A 53 -21.14 4.16 4.56
C GLY A 53 -19.99 5.17 4.43
N ASP A 54 -18.78 4.67 4.60
CA ASP A 54 -17.54 5.44 4.50
C ASP A 54 -17.09 5.57 3.03
N PRO A 55 -17.07 6.78 2.46
CA PRO A 55 -16.63 6.98 1.08
C PRO A 55 -15.13 6.74 0.89
N TRP A 56 -14.32 6.95 1.91
CA TRP A 56 -12.90 6.65 1.82
C TRP A 56 -12.66 5.14 1.82
N ALA A 57 -13.39 4.38 2.65
CA ALA A 57 -13.33 2.92 2.57
C ALA A 57 -13.78 2.40 1.19
N ALA A 58 -14.76 3.05 0.57
CA ALA A 58 -15.17 2.76 -0.80
C ALA A 58 -14.06 3.04 -1.82
N VAL A 59 -13.36 4.18 -1.71
CA VAL A 59 -12.19 4.53 -2.54
C VAL A 59 -11.11 3.46 -2.40
N THR A 60 -10.75 3.10 -1.18
CA THR A 60 -9.72 2.09 -0.89
C THR A 60 -10.13 0.72 -1.44
N GLU A 61 -11.39 0.31 -1.29
CA GLU A 61 -11.90 -0.95 -1.84
C GLU A 61 -11.81 -1.01 -3.37
N ILE A 62 -12.13 0.10 -4.06
CA ILE A 62 -12.06 0.17 -5.52
C ILE A 62 -10.60 0.14 -6.00
N ALA A 63 -9.70 0.86 -5.32
CA ALA A 63 -8.27 0.87 -5.66
C ALA A 63 -7.64 -0.52 -5.51
N HIS A 64 -8.05 -1.26 -4.48
CA HIS A 64 -7.61 -2.64 -4.27
C HIS A 64 -7.94 -3.57 -5.45
N ALA A 65 -9.00 -3.30 -6.22
CA ALA A 65 -9.38 -4.12 -7.38
C ALA A 65 -8.33 -4.08 -8.50
N ILE A 66 -7.55 -3.00 -8.57
CA ILE A 66 -6.44 -2.82 -9.52
C ILE A 66 -5.07 -2.98 -8.85
N GLY A 67 -5.02 -3.45 -7.60
CA GLY A 67 -3.76 -3.59 -6.85
C GLY A 67 -3.10 -2.26 -6.50
N ALA A 68 -3.87 -1.18 -6.42
CA ALA A 68 -3.40 0.16 -6.09
C ALA A 68 -3.86 0.60 -4.69
N GLU A 69 -3.20 1.62 -4.18
CA GLU A 69 -3.59 2.41 -3.01
C GLU A 69 -3.90 3.85 -3.43
N VAL A 70 -4.62 4.55 -2.56
CA VAL A 70 -4.93 5.98 -2.74
C VAL A 70 -4.46 6.73 -1.52
N TYR A 71 -3.65 7.76 -1.73
CA TYR A 71 -3.15 8.65 -0.69
C TYR A 71 -3.18 10.10 -1.18
N THR A 72 -2.91 11.03 -0.28
CA THR A 72 -2.79 12.45 -0.59
C THR A 72 -1.33 12.85 -0.45
N ASP A 73 -0.78 13.52 -1.47
CA ASP A 73 0.59 14.05 -1.42
C ASP A 73 0.67 15.34 -0.57
N ALA A 74 1.89 15.89 -0.45
CA ALA A 74 2.14 17.09 0.34
C ALA A 74 1.41 18.34 -0.19
N ASP A 75 1.07 18.38 -1.48
CA ASP A 75 0.37 19.48 -2.13
C ASP A 75 -1.17 19.34 -2.04
N GLY A 76 -1.67 18.25 -1.44
CA GLY A 76 -3.10 17.97 -1.34
C GLY A 76 -3.69 17.28 -2.56
N THR A 77 -2.86 16.79 -3.49
CA THR A 77 -3.29 16.02 -4.67
C THR A 77 -3.54 14.57 -4.26
N PHE A 78 -4.63 14.00 -4.75
CA PHE A 78 -4.91 12.58 -4.56
C PHE A 78 -4.15 11.75 -5.59
N ILE A 79 -3.31 10.83 -5.13
CA ILE A 79 -2.51 9.94 -5.96
C ILE A 79 -3.10 8.54 -5.90
N ILE A 80 -3.33 7.93 -7.06
CA ILE A 80 -3.66 6.51 -7.20
C ILE A 80 -2.40 5.81 -7.72
N ALA A 81 -1.80 4.92 -6.93
CA ALA A 81 -0.56 4.25 -7.29
C ALA A 81 -0.51 2.81 -6.81
N GLU A 82 0.15 1.95 -7.58
CA GLU A 82 0.51 0.60 -7.13
C GLU A 82 1.61 0.69 -6.06
N LEU A 83 1.62 -0.24 -5.09
CA LEU A 83 2.74 -0.33 -4.13
C LEU A 83 4.04 -0.62 -4.92
N PRO A 84 5.06 0.27 -4.89
CA PRO A 84 6.34 0.00 -5.53
C PRO A 84 6.97 -1.24 -4.92
N ASP A 85 7.61 -2.06 -5.77
CA ASP A 85 8.40 -3.18 -5.29
C ASP A 85 9.78 -2.67 -4.87
N PRO A 86 10.13 -2.73 -3.57
CA PRO A 86 11.39 -2.19 -3.09
C PRO A 86 12.61 -2.85 -3.73
N LEU A 87 12.51 -4.09 -4.23
CA LEU A 87 13.63 -4.79 -4.85
C LEU A 87 13.90 -4.37 -6.30
N THR A 88 12.93 -3.75 -6.98
CA THR A 88 13.05 -3.34 -8.38
C THR A 88 12.98 -1.82 -8.57
N THR A 89 12.52 -1.10 -7.55
CA THR A 89 12.40 0.36 -7.57
C THR A 89 13.73 1.01 -7.25
N THR A 90 14.14 2.00 -8.05
CA THR A 90 15.35 2.79 -7.77
C THR A 90 15.12 3.65 -6.52
N PRO A 91 15.98 3.58 -5.49
CA PRO A 91 15.78 4.37 -4.28
C PRO A 91 15.84 5.86 -4.58
N VAL A 92 14.85 6.62 -4.09
CA VAL A 92 14.78 8.07 -4.28
C VAL A 92 15.75 8.83 -3.37
N TRP A 93 16.18 8.18 -2.28
CA TRP A 93 17.12 8.76 -1.32
C TRP A 93 17.97 7.67 -0.66
N THR A 94 19.23 8.03 -0.35
CA THR A 94 20.14 7.19 0.42
C THR A 94 20.42 7.84 1.77
N ILE A 95 20.04 7.15 2.85
CA ILE A 95 20.28 7.51 4.24
C ILE A 95 21.56 6.79 4.70
N ALA A 96 22.70 7.48 4.59
CA ALA A 96 24.00 6.90 4.92
C ALA A 96 24.47 7.24 6.34
N ALA A 97 25.07 6.28 7.03
CA ALA A 97 25.85 6.49 8.24
C ALA A 97 27.26 7.04 7.92
N GLY A 98 27.81 7.81 8.87
CA GLY A 98 29.15 8.40 8.76
C GLY A 98 29.15 9.89 8.45
N GLU A 99 30.34 10.46 8.24
CA GLU A 99 30.53 11.89 7.98
C GLU A 99 29.86 12.30 6.66
N GLY A 100 29.04 13.35 6.70
CA GLY A 100 28.23 13.81 5.55
C GLY A 100 26.98 12.96 5.28
N GLY A 101 26.72 11.93 6.09
CA GLY A 101 25.54 11.09 6.03
C GLY A 101 24.32 11.69 6.73
N ALA A 102 23.12 11.22 6.36
CA ALA A 102 21.86 11.64 6.95
C ALA A 102 21.32 10.68 8.03
N TYR A 103 21.99 9.56 8.28
CA TYR A 103 21.58 8.56 9.27
C TYR A 103 21.86 9.05 10.70
N ILE A 104 20.86 8.95 11.57
CA ILE A 104 21.00 9.22 13.01
C ILE A 104 20.92 7.91 13.80
N GLN A 105 19.83 7.15 13.62
CA GLN A 105 19.59 5.89 14.34
C GLN A 105 18.60 5.02 13.57
N ALA A 106 18.70 3.70 13.74
CA ALA A 106 17.68 2.76 13.31
C ALA A 106 17.26 1.86 14.47
N SER A 107 15.96 1.67 14.64
CA SER A 107 15.38 0.62 15.48
C SER A 107 14.73 -0.42 14.59
N ARG A 108 15.31 -1.62 14.55
CA ARG A 108 14.79 -2.71 13.72
C ARG A 108 13.90 -3.63 14.55
N GLY A 109 12.71 -3.90 14.03
CA GLY A 109 11.74 -4.83 14.58
C GLY A 109 11.46 -5.97 13.60
N MET A 110 11.31 -7.17 14.13
CA MET A 110 10.82 -8.31 13.38
C MET A 110 9.67 -8.92 14.18
N SER A 111 8.47 -8.91 13.62
CA SER A 111 7.30 -9.53 14.23
C SER A 111 6.63 -10.48 13.24
N ALA A 112 6.43 -11.71 13.68
CA ALA A 112 5.65 -12.70 12.95
C ALA A 112 4.14 -12.63 13.26
N ASP A 113 3.74 -11.75 14.18
CA ASP A 113 2.35 -11.63 14.61
C ASP A 113 1.50 -10.99 13.51
N GLY A 114 0.42 -11.67 13.15
CA GLY A 114 -0.49 -11.20 12.10
C GLY A 114 0.01 -11.39 10.66
N VAL A 115 1.27 -11.77 10.44
CA VAL A 115 1.86 -11.98 9.11
C VAL A 115 1.11 -13.06 8.33
N LYS A 116 0.68 -12.71 7.12
CA LYS A 116 0.03 -13.60 6.14
C LYS A 116 0.94 -13.78 4.95
N ASN A 117 1.37 -15.00 4.71
CA ASN A 117 2.22 -15.36 3.57
C ASN A 117 1.43 -15.91 2.37
N GLY A 118 0.11 -15.76 2.39
CA GLY A 118 -0.74 -16.01 1.26
C GLY A 118 -2.10 -15.36 1.40
N TRP A 119 -2.73 -15.03 0.28
CA TRP A 119 -4.04 -14.39 0.21
C TRP A 119 -4.92 -15.08 -0.81
N LEU A 120 -6.06 -15.60 -0.34
CA LEU A 120 -7.13 -16.08 -1.20
C LEU A 120 -8.12 -14.94 -1.45
N ILE A 121 -8.09 -14.45 -2.68
CA ILE A 121 -8.98 -13.39 -3.16
C ILE A 121 -10.17 -14.02 -3.86
N ARG A 122 -11.36 -13.48 -3.60
CA ARG A 122 -12.61 -13.90 -4.23
C ARG A 122 -13.36 -12.68 -4.77
N GLY A 123 -13.94 -12.85 -5.95
CA GLY A 123 -14.78 -11.85 -6.59
C GLY A 123 -16.09 -12.50 -7.01
N GLU A 124 -17.20 -11.93 -6.57
CA GLU A 124 -18.54 -12.37 -6.98
C GLU A 124 -19.39 -11.12 -7.24
N ASN A 125 -19.94 -11.04 -8.45
CA ASN A 125 -20.77 -9.91 -8.86
C ASN A 125 -21.89 -10.42 -9.78
N SER A 126 -23.10 -10.53 -9.23
CA SER A 126 -24.28 -10.99 -9.96
C SER A 126 -24.75 -10.00 -11.03
N GLU A 127 -24.48 -8.70 -10.85
CA GLU A 127 -24.87 -7.66 -11.81
C GLU A 127 -23.97 -7.65 -13.05
N ALA A 128 -22.68 -7.89 -12.88
CA ALA A 128 -21.72 -8.01 -13.99
C ALA A 128 -21.93 -9.29 -14.82
N ASN A 129 -22.74 -10.24 -14.33
CA ASN A 129 -23.01 -11.54 -14.97
C ASN A 129 -21.73 -12.30 -15.35
N VAL A 130 -20.72 -12.22 -14.48
CA VAL A 130 -19.46 -12.95 -14.61
C VAL A 130 -19.46 -14.14 -13.64
N ALA A 131 -18.79 -15.23 -14.03
CA ALA A 131 -18.58 -16.34 -13.11
C ALA A 131 -17.76 -15.88 -11.88
N PRO A 132 -18.02 -16.41 -10.67
CA PRO A 132 -17.20 -16.11 -9.51
C PRO A 132 -15.71 -16.37 -9.79
N VAL A 133 -14.87 -15.39 -9.48
CA VAL A 133 -13.42 -15.46 -9.69
C VAL A 133 -12.71 -15.68 -8.36
N SER A 134 -11.59 -16.38 -8.40
CA SER A 134 -10.72 -16.52 -7.24
C SER A 134 -9.25 -16.66 -7.63
N ALA A 135 -8.36 -16.10 -6.83
CA ALA A 135 -6.91 -16.26 -6.99
C ALA A 135 -6.26 -16.46 -5.62
N LEU A 136 -5.37 -17.44 -5.51
CA LEU A 136 -4.48 -17.60 -4.36
C LEU A 136 -3.11 -17.05 -4.74
N VAL A 137 -2.68 -16.01 -4.06
CA VAL A 137 -1.34 -15.41 -4.21
C VAL A 137 -0.53 -15.74 -2.95
N VAL A 138 0.68 -16.25 -3.09
CA VAL A 138 1.51 -16.71 -1.96
C VAL A 138 2.93 -16.17 -2.06
N ASP A 139 3.61 -16.10 -0.93
CA ASP A 139 5.05 -15.89 -0.87
C ASP A 139 5.77 -17.14 -1.40
N ASN A 140 6.28 -17.03 -2.63
CA ASN A 140 6.93 -18.12 -3.35
C ASN A 140 8.46 -17.98 -3.39
N ASP A 141 9.04 -17.03 -2.68
CA ASP A 141 10.50 -16.86 -2.61
C ASP A 141 11.09 -17.87 -1.60
N PRO A 142 11.89 -18.86 -2.04
CA PRO A 142 12.49 -19.85 -1.14
C PRO A 142 13.49 -19.24 -0.13
N THR A 143 13.98 -18.02 -0.38
CA THR A 143 14.87 -17.29 0.51
C THR A 143 14.12 -16.43 1.54
N SER A 144 12.81 -16.26 1.36
CA SER A 144 11.97 -15.49 2.27
C SER A 144 11.78 -16.24 3.60
N PRO A 145 11.95 -15.55 4.75
CA PRO A 145 11.57 -16.10 6.05
C PRO A 145 10.09 -16.49 6.15
N THR A 146 9.23 -15.93 5.30
CA THR A 146 7.79 -16.21 5.25
C THR A 146 7.37 -17.14 4.11
N TYR A 147 8.32 -17.77 3.43
CA TYR A 147 8.06 -18.70 2.32
C TYR A 147 6.91 -19.67 2.63
N TRP A 148 5.95 -19.77 1.71
CA TRP A 148 4.70 -20.51 1.90
C TRP A 148 4.89 -21.98 2.25
N ASP A 149 5.84 -22.63 1.58
CA ASP A 149 6.21 -24.02 1.83
C ASP A 149 7.45 -24.16 2.73
N GLY A 150 7.82 -23.08 3.41
CA GLY A 150 8.95 -23.00 4.32
C GLY A 150 8.58 -23.28 5.79
N PRO A 151 9.55 -23.16 6.70
CA PRO A 151 9.37 -23.46 8.12
C PRO A 151 8.36 -22.53 8.83
N PHE A 152 8.06 -21.36 8.25
CA PHE A 152 7.05 -20.44 8.75
C PHE A 152 5.61 -21.01 8.70
N GLY A 153 5.39 -21.98 7.81
CA GLY A 153 4.10 -22.62 7.59
C GLY A 153 3.12 -21.73 6.82
N ARG A 154 1.99 -22.32 6.42
CA ARG A 154 0.97 -21.68 5.59
C ARG A 154 0.00 -20.86 6.46
N ARG A 155 0.00 -19.54 6.29
CA ARG A 155 -0.86 -18.59 7.02
C ARG A 155 -1.68 -17.75 6.04
N PRO A 156 -2.80 -18.28 5.50
CA PRO A 156 -3.62 -17.55 4.56
C PRO A 156 -4.42 -16.40 5.21
N GLY A 157 -4.54 -15.30 4.46
CA GLY A 157 -5.59 -14.30 4.58
C GLY A 157 -6.68 -14.53 3.53
N PHE A 158 -7.87 -13.97 3.78
CA PHE A 158 -9.02 -14.10 2.90
C PHE A 158 -9.60 -12.71 2.64
N TYR A 159 -9.90 -12.41 1.37
CA TYR A 159 -10.55 -11.17 1.01
C TYR A 159 -11.56 -11.40 -0.11
N SER A 160 -12.69 -10.70 -0.02
CA SER A 160 -13.74 -10.73 -1.03
C SER A 160 -14.22 -9.34 -1.34
N SER A 161 -14.42 -9.04 -2.63
CA SER A 161 -15.09 -7.81 -3.06
C SER A 161 -15.85 -8.03 -4.36
N ALA A 162 -17.00 -7.37 -4.48
CA ALA A 162 -17.80 -7.35 -5.70
C ALA A 162 -17.15 -6.52 -6.82
N THR A 163 -16.16 -5.68 -6.52
CA THR A 163 -15.42 -4.91 -7.55
C THR A 163 -14.50 -5.81 -8.38
N ILE A 164 -14.14 -6.98 -7.84
CA ILE A 164 -13.24 -7.94 -8.48
C ILE A 164 -14.05 -8.86 -9.41
N ILE A 165 -13.86 -8.69 -10.71
CA ILE A 165 -14.62 -9.41 -11.75
C ILE A 165 -13.76 -10.23 -12.71
N SER A 166 -12.44 -10.24 -12.53
CA SER A 166 -11.51 -10.98 -13.37
C SER A 166 -10.43 -11.67 -12.53
N SER A 167 -9.82 -12.72 -13.08
CA SER A 167 -8.66 -13.38 -12.47
C SER A 167 -7.48 -12.42 -12.32
N GLY A 168 -7.26 -11.53 -13.30
CA GLY A 168 -6.23 -10.50 -13.24
C GLY A 168 -6.44 -9.53 -12.07
N ALA A 169 -7.66 -9.05 -11.86
CA ALA A 169 -8.02 -8.20 -10.72
C ALA A 169 -7.85 -8.95 -9.38
N ALA A 170 -8.22 -10.23 -9.33
CA ALA A 170 -8.03 -11.05 -8.14
C ALA A 170 -6.54 -11.23 -7.80
N THR A 171 -5.70 -11.46 -8.81
CA THR A 171 -4.24 -11.53 -8.63
C THR A 171 -3.66 -10.19 -8.20
N ALA A 172 -4.04 -9.07 -8.82
CA ALA A 172 -3.55 -7.74 -8.45
C ALA A 172 -3.89 -7.38 -6.99
N ALA A 173 -5.15 -7.60 -6.59
CA ALA A 173 -5.61 -7.41 -5.21
C ALA A 173 -4.90 -8.32 -4.21
N GLY A 174 -4.53 -9.54 -4.63
CA GLY A 174 -3.81 -10.53 -3.83
C GLY A 174 -2.35 -10.16 -3.65
N THR A 175 -1.69 -9.70 -4.72
CA THR A 175 -0.30 -9.23 -4.69
C THR A 175 -0.17 -8.01 -3.79
N LEU A 176 -1.06 -7.02 -3.90
CA LEU A 176 -1.10 -5.86 -3.03
C LEU A 176 -1.16 -6.27 -1.55
N ARG A 177 -2.11 -7.16 -1.21
CA ARG A 177 -2.29 -7.64 0.17
C ARG A 177 -1.13 -8.47 0.67
N LEU A 178 -0.55 -9.31 -0.19
CA LEU A 178 0.61 -10.11 0.18
C LEU A 178 1.79 -9.20 0.52
N ARG A 179 2.08 -8.18 -0.32
CA ARG A 179 3.12 -7.18 -0.04
C ARG A 179 2.88 -6.48 1.30
N ALA A 180 1.66 -5.99 1.52
CA ALA A 180 1.26 -5.35 2.78
C ALA A 180 1.30 -6.29 4.00
N SER A 181 1.19 -7.61 3.81
CA SER A 181 1.14 -8.59 4.92
C SER A 181 2.47 -9.24 5.25
N VAL A 182 3.42 -9.22 4.32
CA VAL A 182 4.82 -9.64 4.54
C VAL A 182 5.64 -8.47 5.07
N ALA A 183 5.27 -7.24 4.71
CA ALA A 183 5.81 -5.99 5.23
C ALA A 183 6.08 -5.93 6.76
N PRO A 184 5.18 -6.38 7.66
CA PRO A 184 5.40 -6.31 9.11
C PRO A 184 6.49 -7.27 9.63
N ASN A 185 6.93 -8.23 8.82
CA ASN A 185 7.96 -9.18 9.22
C ASN A 185 9.36 -8.54 9.29
N ALA A 186 9.56 -7.36 8.69
CA ALA A 186 10.77 -6.55 8.85
C ALA A 186 10.38 -5.07 8.83
N SER A 187 10.21 -4.48 10.02
CA SER A 187 9.99 -3.05 10.16
C SER A 187 11.26 -2.37 10.67
N ALA A 188 11.46 -1.12 10.26
CA ALA A 188 12.48 -0.28 10.87
C ALA A 188 11.97 1.15 11.04
N ASP A 189 12.16 1.68 12.24
CA ASP A 189 12.04 3.11 12.50
C ASP A 189 13.42 3.73 12.25
N ILE A 190 13.54 4.51 11.19
CA ILE A 190 14.78 5.18 10.80
C ILE A 190 14.68 6.64 11.21
N SER A 191 15.56 7.06 12.11
CA SER A 191 15.79 8.46 12.43
C SER A 191 16.86 9.03 11.51
N ALA A 192 16.53 10.11 10.81
CA ALA A 192 17.41 10.74 9.83
C ALA A 192 17.30 12.27 9.86
N LEU A 193 18.15 12.95 9.09
CA LEU A 193 17.94 14.37 8.81
C LEU A 193 16.60 14.57 8.06
N PRO A 194 15.82 15.62 8.37
CA PRO A 194 14.56 15.89 7.70
C PRO A 194 14.68 15.96 6.17
N ASN A 195 13.86 15.17 5.48
CA ASN A 195 13.66 15.28 4.04
C ASN A 195 12.16 15.48 3.75
N PRO A 196 11.69 16.72 3.60
CA PRO A 196 10.28 17.01 3.36
C PRO A 196 9.82 16.62 1.95
N ALA A 197 10.71 16.21 1.05
CA ALA A 197 10.38 15.74 -0.28
C ALA A 197 9.99 14.26 -0.34
N LEU A 198 9.99 13.55 0.79
CA LEU A 198 9.56 12.14 0.85
C LEU A 198 8.05 12.00 0.76
N GLU A 199 7.60 11.03 -0.04
CA GLU A 199 6.21 10.60 -0.15
C GLU A 199 6.01 9.23 0.53
N PRO A 200 4.84 8.96 1.12
CA PRO A 200 4.46 7.60 1.50
C PRO A 200 4.55 6.67 0.29
N GLY A 201 5.20 5.53 0.46
CA GLY A 201 5.50 4.56 -0.59
C GLY A 201 6.89 4.71 -1.21
N ASP A 202 7.64 5.78 -0.94
CA ASP A 202 8.99 5.95 -1.47
C ASP A 202 9.95 4.84 -1.03
N VAL A 203 10.82 4.41 -1.95
CA VAL A 203 11.87 3.43 -1.67
C VAL A 203 13.16 4.17 -1.33
N LEU A 204 13.76 3.83 -0.19
CA LEU A 204 14.93 4.46 0.41
C LEU A 204 16.02 3.40 0.58
N ARG A 205 17.27 3.79 0.37
CA ARG A 205 18.41 2.94 0.73
C ARG A 205 18.95 3.40 2.09
N VAL A 206 19.11 2.48 3.03
CA VAL A 206 19.76 2.77 4.32
C VAL A 206 21.12 2.07 4.34
N LEU A 207 22.20 2.85 4.46
CA LEU A 207 23.55 2.33 4.66
C LEU A 207 23.92 2.42 6.13
N TYR A 208 24.08 1.27 6.77
CA TYR A 208 24.32 1.15 8.21
C TYR A 208 25.79 1.36 8.57
N PRO A 209 26.12 1.67 9.83
CA PRO A 209 27.51 1.87 10.28
C PRO A 209 28.43 0.67 10.05
N ASP A 210 27.89 -0.54 9.95
CA ASP A 210 28.62 -1.78 9.70
C ASP A 210 28.90 -2.02 8.20
N GLY A 211 28.48 -1.10 7.32
CA GLY A 211 28.63 -1.19 5.88
C GLY A 211 27.56 -2.00 5.17
N THR A 212 26.57 -2.54 5.89
CA THR A 212 25.42 -3.23 5.28
C THR A 212 24.42 -2.24 4.69
N ALA A 213 23.66 -2.70 3.68
CA ALA A 213 22.65 -1.91 2.99
C ALA A 213 21.30 -2.63 3.01
N GLU A 214 20.23 -1.88 3.24
CA GLU A 214 18.85 -2.36 3.10
C GLU A 214 18.02 -1.36 2.30
N LEU A 215 17.03 -1.90 1.57
CA LEU A 215 16.01 -1.12 0.90
C LEU A 215 14.79 -1.03 1.80
N HIS A 216 14.27 0.17 1.97
CA HIS A 216 13.19 0.49 2.87
C HIS A 216 12.08 1.16 2.09
N GLN A 217 10.85 0.70 2.19
CA GLN A 217 9.70 1.43 1.68
C GLN A 217 9.08 2.25 2.83
N ALA A 218 8.98 3.56 2.65
CA ALA A 218 8.36 4.46 3.62
C ALA A 218 6.86 4.18 3.74
N GLN A 219 6.40 3.84 4.94
CA GLN A 219 4.97 3.67 5.25
C GLN A 219 4.36 4.96 5.78
N GLY A 220 5.17 5.76 6.46
CA GLY A 220 4.81 7.06 7.00
C GLY A 220 6.01 7.69 7.68
N PHE A 221 5.90 8.98 7.99
CA PHE A 221 6.95 9.70 8.71
C PHE A 221 6.34 10.79 9.57
N SER A 222 7.03 11.11 10.66
CA SER A 222 6.70 12.22 11.54
C SER A 222 7.82 13.24 11.50
N LEU A 223 7.49 14.50 11.22
CA LEU A 223 8.41 15.62 11.29
C LEU A 223 8.09 16.47 12.53
N ASP A 224 8.97 16.41 13.52
CA ASP A 224 8.91 17.31 14.67
C ASP A 224 9.61 18.65 14.34
N LEU A 225 8.95 19.76 14.66
CA LEU A 225 9.40 21.12 14.35
C LEU A 225 10.07 21.81 15.56
N ASP A 226 10.24 21.12 16.68
CA ASP A 226 10.99 21.65 17.82
C ASP A 226 12.51 21.67 17.54
N VAL A 227 13.25 22.49 18.30
CA VAL A 227 14.70 22.74 18.14
C VAL A 227 15.55 21.46 18.38
N GLY A 228 14.96 20.41 18.96
CA GLY A 228 15.54 19.07 19.09
C GLY A 228 14.69 17.96 18.46
N GLY A 229 13.74 18.32 17.59
CA GLY A 229 12.80 17.40 16.97
C GLY A 229 13.49 16.33 16.12
N SER A 230 12.93 15.12 16.15
CA SER A 230 13.41 14.00 15.33
C SER A 230 12.55 13.82 14.08
N PHE A 231 13.18 13.47 12.96
CA PHE A 231 12.48 13.00 11.77
C PHE A 231 12.55 11.47 11.74
N VAL A 232 11.43 10.85 12.10
CA VAL A 232 11.30 9.38 12.18
C VAL A 232 10.50 8.89 10.99
N ILE A 233 11.11 7.98 10.23
CA ILE A 233 10.52 7.33 9.07
C ILE A 233 10.18 5.90 9.47
N GLN A 234 8.90 5.57 9.43
CA GLN A 234 8.42 4.20 9.61
C GLN A 234 8.53 3.49 8.27
N THR A 235 9.29 2.40 8.24
CA THR A 235 9.60 1.71 6.99
C THR A 235 9.40 0.22 7.11
N ILE A 236 9.20 -0.41 5.96
CA ILE A 236 9.29 -1.86 5.78
C ILE A 236 10.59 -2.14 5.03
N SER A 237 11.37 -3.12 5.45
CA SER A 237 12.70 -3.35 4.87
C SER A 237 12.79 -4.65 4.08
N ALA A 238 13.63 -4.61 3.05
CA ALA A 238 14.06 -5.75 2.26
C ALA A 238 15.58 -5.68 2.14
N LYS A 239 16.24 -6.84 2.21
CA LYS A 239 17.69 -6.90 2.10
C LYS A 239 18.14 -6.50 0.70
N GLU A 240 19.14 -5.62 0.61
CA GLU A 240 19.72 -5.23 -0.67
C GLU A 240 20.92 -6.14 -1.00
N GLY A 241 20.74 -7.05 -1.97
CA GLY A 241 21.83 -7.88 -2.48
C GLY A 241 22.40 -8.93 -1.50
N THR A 242 23.27 -9.78 -2.05
CA THR A 242 24.17 -10.71 -1.31
C THR A 242 25.60 -10.28 -1.50
#